data_AF-A0A1I4BM26-F1
#
_entry.id   AF-A0A1I4BM26-F1
#
_cell.length_a   1.000
_cell.length_b   1.000
_cell.length_c   1.000
_cell.angle_alpha   90.00
_cell.angle_beta   90.00
_cell.angle_gamma   90.00
#
_symmetry.space_group_name_H-M   'P 1'
#
loop_
_entity.id
_entity.type
_entity.pdbx_description
1 polymer ?
#
loop_
_entity_poly.entity_id
_entity_poly.type
_entity_poly.pdbx_seq_one_letter_code
_entity_poly.pdbx_strand_id
1 'polypeptide(L)'
;MARTLADMDLFSIVEAGKVIISERGIYRQVELYERSGALFAAFKGGFVRLLARGLSTVPYVKWEAIEGIAYNEEYNGPKYPKADGLRLVAAE
;
A
#
# COMPACT_ATOMS: atom_id res chain seq x y z
N MET A 1 -26.29 -8.58 -11.86
CA MET A 1 -25.77 -7.19 -11.74
C MET A 1 -24.47 -7.11 -12.51
N ALA A 2 -24.38 -6.25 -13.53
CA ALA A 2 -23.14 -6.03 -14.28
C ALA A 2 -22.22 -5.12 -13.45
N ARG A 3 -20.99 -5.57 -13.16
CA ARG A 3 -19.94 -4.70 -12.60
C ARG A 3 -19.31 -3.93 -13.75
N THR A 4 -19.19 -2.62 -13.62
CA THR A 4 -18.49 -1.78 -14.58
C THR A 4 -16.98 -1.92 -14.39
N LEU A 5 -16.18 -1.65 -15.42
CA LEU A 5 -14.70 -1.68 -15.30
C LEU A 5 -14.18 -0.68 -14.25
N ALA A 6 -14.97 0.35 -13.92
CA ALA A 6 -14.69 1.28 -12.82
C ALA A 6 -14.86 0.64 -11.42
N ASP A 7 -15.61 -0.46 -11.30
CA ASP A 7 -15.77 -1.21 -10.03
C ASP A 7 -14.59 -2.17 -9.74
N MET A 8 -13.66 -2.34 -10.69
CA MET A 8 -12.48 -3.18 -10.53
C MET A 8 -11.27 -2.34 -10.12
N ASP A 9 -11.09 -2.19 -8.81
CA ASP A 9 -9.90 -1.57 -8.26
C ASP A 9 -8.71 -2.53 -8.38
N LEU A 10 -7.81 -2.25 -9.33
CA LEU A 10 -6.57 -2.99 -9.56
C LEU A 10 -5.45 -2.48 -8.65
N PHE A 11 -4.36 -3.24 -8.56
CA PHE A 11 -3.17 -2.75 -7.88
C PHE A 11 -2.50 -1.66 -8.71
N SER A 12 -2.21 -0.53 -8.07
CA SER A 12 -1.44 0.57 -8.65
C SER A 12 -0.06 0.63 -7.98
N ILE A 13 0.99 0.81 -8.77
CA ILE A 13 2.33 1.00 -8.21
C ILE A 13 2.41 2.42 -7.61
N VAL A 14 2.98 2.51 -6.41
CA VAL A 14 3.31 3.80 -5.80
C VAL A 14 4.74 4.14 -6.20
N GLU A 15 4.91 4.85 -7.31
CA GLU A 15 6.21 5.08 -7.98
C GLU A 15 7.32 5.56 -7.03
N ALA A 16 7.02 6.55 -6.19
CA ALA A 16 7.96 7.09 -5.21
C ALA A 16 8.08 6.24 -3.94
N GLY A 17 7.14 5.31 -3.70
CA GLY A 17 7.04 4.52 -2.49
C GLY A 17 7.86 3.24 -2.54
N LYS A 18 8.61 2.98 -1.47
CA LYS A 18 9.28 1.68 -1.25
C LYS A 18 8.95 1.18 0.16
N VAL A 19 9.01 -0.13 0.33
CA VAL A 19 8.80 -0.78 1.62
C VAL A 19 9.87 -1.82 1.87
N ILE A 20 10.37 -1.87 3.11
CA ILE A 20 11.24 -2.94 3.57
C ILE A 20 10.37 -4.01 4.20
N ILE A 21 10.47 -5.24 3.68
CA ILE A 21 9.86 -6.43 4.28
C ILE A 21 10.92 -7.34 4.87
N SER A 22 10.57 -8.03 5.95
CA SER A 22 11.41 -9.05 6.59
C SER A 22 10.69 -10.40 6.60
N GLU A 23 11.40 -11.48 6.23
CA GLU A 23 10.91 -12.86 6.27
C GLU A 23 12.00 -13.73 6.92
N ARG A 24 11.75 -14.22 8.14
CA ARG A 24 12.68 -15.10 8.88
C ARG A 24 14.11 -14.54 9.00
N GLY A 25 14.24 -13.24 9.25
CA GLY A 25 15.54 -12.57 9.40
C GLY A 25 16.19 -12.10 8.09
N ILE A 26 15.55 -12.35 6.94
CA ILE A 26 15.99 -11.83 5.64
C ILE A 26 15.20 -10.55 5.33
N TYR A 27 15.90 -9.46 5.06
CA TYR A 27 15.33 -8.15 4.74
C TYR A 27 15.44 -7.87 3.25
N ARG A 28 14.38 -7.31 2.66
CA ARG A 28 14.34 -6.92 1.25
C ARG A 28 13.60 -5.60 1.10
N GLN A 29 14.19 -4.69 0.34
CA GLN A 29 13.47 -3.54 -0.19
C GLN A 29 12.67 -3.99 -1.41
N VAL A 30 11.38 -3.67 -1.43
CA VAL A 30 10.46 -4.03 -2.51
C VAL A 30 9.57 -2.85 -2.89
N GLU A 31 8.94 -2.96 -4.05
CA GLU A 31 7.96 -1.99 -4.53
C GLU A 31 6.70 -1.97 -3.65
N LEU A 32 6.17 -0.77 -3.49
CA LEU A 32 4.93 -0.50 -2.77
C LEU A 32 3.78 -0.34 -3.78
N TYR A 33 2.64 -0.91 -3.43
CA TYR A 33 1.42 -0.89 -4.22
C TYR A 33 0.24 -0.41 -3.38
N GLU A 34 -0.74 0.17 -4.04
CA GLU A 34 -2.00 0.59 -3.44
C GLU A 34 -3.17 -0.15 -4.09
N ARG A 35 -4.16 -0.47 -3.28
CA ARG A 35 -5.47 -0.93 -3.74
C ARG A 35 -6.54 -0.62 -2.69
N SER A 36 -7.59 0.09 -3.08
CA SER A 36 -8.72 0.44 -2.23
C SER A 36 -8.30 1.18 -0.95
N GLY A 37 -7.31 2.05 -1.08
CA GLY A 37 -6.63 2.80 -0.03
C GLY A 37 -5.65 1.99 0.82
N ALA A 38 -5.64 0.65 0.75
CA ALA A 38 -4.69 -0.17 1.49
C ALA A 38 -3.35 -0.28 0.77
N LEU A 39 -2.27 -0.33 1.56
CA LEU A 39 -0.92 -0.52 1.04
C LEU A 39 -0.51 -2.00 1.04
N PHE A 40 0.25 -2.35 0.01
CA PHE A 40 0.73 -3.70 -0.26
C PHE A 40 2.19 -3.67 -0.69
N ALA A 41 2.92 -4.73 -0.42
CA ALA A 41 4.29 -4.95 -0.89
C ALA A 41 4.33 -6.01 -1.98
N ALA A 42 5.21 -5.88 -2.97
CA ALA A 42 5.50 -6.98 -3.89
C ALA A 42 6.12 -8.17 -3.14
N PHE A 43 5.57 -9.38 -3.36
CA PHE A 43 6.02 -10.59 -2.67
C PHE A 43 5.76 -11.85 -3.50
N LYS A 44 6.83 -12.62 -3.79
CA LYS A 44 6.79 -13.94 -4.48
C LYS A 44 5.88 -13.97 -5.73
N GLY A 45 5.95 -12.92 -6.57
CA GLY A 45 5.15 -12.81 -7.80
C GLY A 45 3.71 -12.31 -7.62
N GLY A 46 3.34 -11.89 -6.40
CA GLY A 46 2.07 -11.24 -6.11
C GLY A 46 2.23 -10.09 -5.12
N PHE A 47 1.20 -9.86 -4.30
CA PHE A 47 1.14 -8.74 -3.37
C PHE A 47 0.78 -9.23 -1.96
N VAL A 48 1.46 -8.71 -0.95
CA VAL A 48 1.12 -8.93 0.46
C VAL A 48 0.59 -7.63 1.07
N ARG A 49 -0.54 -7.70 1.77
CA ARG A 49 -1.12 -6.51 2.42
C ARG A 49 -0.32 -6.17 3.66
N LEU A 50 0.00 -4.89 3.82
CA LEU A 50 0.60 -4.35 5.03
C LEU A 50 -0.50 -4.15 6.08
N LEU A 51 -0.28 -4.67 7.28
CA LEU A 51 -1.17 -4.56 8.44
C LEU A 51 -0.51 -3.69 9.51
N ALA A 52 -1.26 -3.33 10.54
CA ALA A 52 -0.74 -2.47 11.60
C ALA A 52 0.44 -3.14 12.34
N ARG A 53 1.28 -2.32 13.00
CA ARG A 53 2.37 -2.80 13.86
C ARG A 53 3.40 -3.66 13.13
N GLY A 54 3.72 -3.32 11.88
CA GLY A 54 4.71 -4.04 11.09
C GLY A 54 4.29 -5.45 10.65
N LEU A 55 3.02 -5.83 10.79
CA LEU A 55 2.53 -7.15 10.38
C LEU A 55 2.09 -7.18 8.92
N SER A 56 1.90 -8.37 8.38
CA SER A 56 1.32 -8.55 7.04
C SER A 56 0.31 -9.69 7.04
N THR A 57 -0.43 -9.86 5.94
CA THR A 57 -1.37 -10.99 5.78
C THR A 57 -0.69 -12.34 5.57
N VAL A 58 0.63 -12.38 5.38
CA VAL A 58 1.39 -13.62 5.25
C VAL A 58 2.14 -13.91 6.56
N PRO A 59 2.00 -15.12 7.14
CA PRO A 59 2.73 -15.49 8.34
C PRO A 59 4.24 -15.32 8.18
N TYR A 60 4.89 -14.81 9.23
CA TYR A 60 6.34 -14.57 9.29
C TYR A 60 6.89 -13.52 8.32
N VAL A 61 6.04 -12.87 7.52
CA VAL A 61 6.40 -11.70 6.73
C VAL A 61 5.96 -10.46 7.48
N LYS A 62 6.91 -9.58 7.77
CA LYS A 62 6.69 -8.28 8.42
C LYS A 62 7.12 -7.17 7.49
N TRP A 63 6.68 -5.95 7.76
CA TRP A 63 7.23 -4.75 7.17
C TRP A 63 7.85 -3.88 8.26
N GLU A 64 8.94 -3.22 7.92
CA GLU A 64 9.77 -2.48 8.88
C GLU A 64 9.63 -0.97 8.67
N ALA A 65 9.63 -0.54 7.40
CA ALA A 65 9.56 0.86 7.04
C ALA A 65 8.89 1.03 5.67
N ILE A 66 8.11 2.11 5.54
CA ILE A 66 7.62 2.63 4.26
C ILE A 66 8.28 3.99 4.06
N GLU A 67 8.90 4.20 2.90
CA GLU A 67 9.63 5.41 2.57
C GLU A 67 9.16 5.99 1.24
N GLY A 68 9.41 7.29 1.07
CA GLY A 68 9.15 8.02 -0.18
C GLY A 68 7.70 8.51 -0.36
N ILE A 69 6.80 8.18 0.57
CA ILE A 69 5.43 8.68 0.60
C ILE A 69 4.95 8.98 2.03
N ALA A 70 3.97 9.87 2.15
CA ALA A 70 3.16 9.95 3.36
C ALA A 70 2.12 8.82 3.37
N TYR A 71 1.78 8.32 4.55
CA TYR A 71 0.71 7.35 4.75
C TYR A 71 0.08 7.54 6.14
N ASN A 72 -1.16 7.09 6.30
CA ASN A 72 -1.85 7.08 7.59
C ASN A 72 -1.80 5.68 8.17
N GLU A 73 -1.28 5.52 9.39
CA GLU A 73 -1.33 4.23 10.07
C GLU A 73 -2.68 4.04 10.77
N GLU A 74 -3.50 3.13 10.24
CA GLU A 74 -4.78 2.77 10.82
C GLU A 74 -4.72 1.42 11.53
N TYR A 75 -5.76 1.09 12.32
CA TYR A 75 -5.82 -0.16 13.08
C TYR A 75 -5.66 -1.43 12.20
N ASN A 76 -6.03 -1.35 10.91
CA ASN A 76 -5.98 -2.47 9.97
C ASN A 76 -4.80 -2.39 8.97
N GLY A 77 -3.86 -1.48 9.21
CA GLY A 77 -2.66 -1.27 8.39
C GLY A 77 -2.54 0.12 7.81
N PRO A 78 -1.37 0.41 7.22
CA PRO A 78 -1.10 1.70 6.61
C PRO A 78 -1.96 1.90 5.36
N LYS A 79 -2.48 3.12 5.23
CA LYS A 79 -3.33 3.56 4.14
C LYS A 79 -2.65 4.64 3.33
N TYR A 80 -2.74 4.49 2.00
CA TYR A 80 -2.30 5.55 1.10
C TYR A 80 -3.25 6.74 1.29
N PRO A 81 -2.73 7.97 1.45
CA PRO A 81 -3.57 9.14 1.59
C PRO A 81 -4.26 9.35 0.25
N LYS A 82 -5.53 8.95 0.16
CA LYS A 82 -6.38 9.41 -0.93
C LYS A 82 -6.41 10.93 -0.80
N ALA A 83 -5.96 11.64 -1.84
CA ALA A 83 -6.22 13.06 -1.95
C ALA A 83 -7.73 13.22 -1.90
N ASP A 84 -8.25 13.57 -0.72
CA ASP A 84 -9.67 13.69 -0.47
C ASP A 84 -10.11 14.94 -1.24
N GLY A 85 -10.54 14.73 -2.50
CA GLY A 85 -10.97 15.77 -3.42
C GLY A 85 -10.07 17.00 -3.47
N LEU A 86 -9.01 16.96 -4.28
CA LEU A 86 -8.38 18.20 -4.76
C LEU A 86 -9.41 18.97 -5.60
N ARG A 87 -10.27 19.76 -4.94
CA ARG A 87 -10.99 20.86 -5.58
C ARG A 87 -9.93 21.87 -5.96
N LEU A 88 -9.53 21.85 -7.23
CA LEU A 88 -8.92 23.00 -7.86
C LEU A 88 -9.95 24.14 -7.79
N VAL A 89 -9.87 24.97 -6.75
CA VAL A 89 -10.46 26.30 -6.81
C VAL A 89 -9.58 27.09 -7.77
N ALA A 90 -10.12 27.36 -8.96
CA ALA A 90 -9.52 28.32 -9.87
C ALA A 90 -9.33 29.64 -9.12
N ALA A 91 -8.09 30.13 -9.08
CA ALA A 91 -7.81 31.48 -8.63
C ALA A 91 -8.31 32.43 -9.73
N GLU A 92 -9.18 33.36 -9.34
CA GLU A 92 -9.62 34.51 -10.12
C GLU A 92 -8.50 35.56 -10.25
#